data_AF-A0A8J1YQE4-F1
#
_entry.id   AF-A0A8J1YQE4-F1
#
_cell.length_a   1.000
_cell.length_b   1.000
_cell.length_c   1.000
_cell.angle_alpha   90.00
_cell.angle_beta   90.00
_cell.angle_gamma   90.00
#
_symmetry.space_group_name_H-M   'P 1'
#
loop_
_entity.id
_entity.type
_entity.pdbx_description
1 polymer ?
#
loop_
_entity_poly.entity_id
_entity_poly.type
_entity_poly.pdbx_seq_one_letter_code
_entity_poly.pdbx_strand_id
1 'polypeptide(L)'
;MASIHSPRDTIISTPGKVLLAGGYLVLDRLYTGLVVATSSRFYCCITNHKSNSASSSESDDSVRIEVRAGQFPPESSTWRYTLTVQGRTMRLEAVTEEGRNKFVEITLAKTLEAAWETICGSGMAPSDAGKELLRRIRGDTGCMMVTTLADNDFYSQREQLEERNLPPTASSLSTLSPFHPLSKPLKQTNKTGLGSSAALVTSLVAAVLSHLEIIDLPTPSQAEALHQGESLPSTDEVGLDLVHSLAQYVHCLAQGKVGSGFDIASAVYGTHMYRRFSPALLARLMNNPPTSIECSGLLDAIDPKRWDHDITPFRLPKGLQLMLADVDAGTDTPSFVGKVLEWREREKETALEIWRDLGKANDTLAMLLRDLCGYEEDPQYLLILGQAARIPIAQCDIARPISQVLVRICAALTLIRSYLQHMSILSAVPIEPPAQTRLLDACSARSGVLGGGVPGAGGFDAVFFLVIATPGVVQGVEEIWMEWKEMSVCPLSARQSDGGLRREELGGIAGLSTALKQAESLSKQSLSEGEREHLAG
;
A
#
# COMPACT_ATOMS: atom_id res chain seq x y z
N MET A 1 -0.59 12.81 42.40
CA MET A 1 0.55 12.04 41.83
C MET A 1 0.56 12.34 40.35
N ALA A 2 1.50 13.18 39.89
CA ALA A 2 1.61 13.56 38.49
C ALA A 2 2.11 12.34 37.70
N SER A 3 1.24 11.79 36.84
CA SER A 3 1.63 10.79 35.85
C SER A 3 2.62 11.44 34.88
N ILE A 4 3.87 10.97 34.93
CA ILE A 4 4.93 11.31 34.00
C ILE A 4 4.49 10.74 32.65
N HIS A 5 3.87 11.56 31.81
CA HIS A 5 3.53 11.18 30.44
C HIS A 5 4.84 11.16 29.64
N SER A 6 5.29 9.97 29.27
CA SER A 6 6.32 9.79 28.25
C SER A 6 5.88 10.52 26.96
N PRO A 7 6.81 11.10 26.17
CA PRO A 7 6.46 11.72 24.90
C PRO A 7 5.71 10.71 24.02
N ARG A 8 4.54 11.13 23.52
CA ARG A 8 3.64 10.29 22.72
C ARG A 8 4.12 10.15 21.28
N ASP A 9 5.06 9.23 21.06
CA ASP A 9 5.40 8.83 19.71
C ASP A 9 4.31 7.88 19.17
N THR A 10 3.87 8.13 17.94
CA THR A 10 2.88 7.31 17.24
C THR A 10 3.51 6.77 15.96
N ILE A 11 3.63 5.46 15.86
CA ILE A 11 4.18 4.79 14.69
C ILE A 11 3.11 3.86 14.15
N ILE A 12 2.66 4.14 12.95
CA ILE A 12 1.69 3.31 12.23
C ILE A 12 2.36 2.73 11.00
N SER A 13 2.06 1.46 10.71
CA SER A 13 2.50 0.83 9.47
C SER A 13 1.34 0.23 8.68
N THR A 14 1.47 0.23 7.36
CA THR A 14 0.52 -0.40 6.42
C THR A 14 1.30 -1.23 5.39
N PRO A 15 0.82 -2.42 5.00
CA PRO A 15 1.50 -3.24 4.01
C PRO A 15 1.40 -2.64 2.59
N GLY A 16 2.32 -3.04 1.73
CA GLY A 16 2.14 -2.97 0.28
C GLY A 16 1.13 -4.01 -0.23
N LYS A 17 0.86 -4.00 -1.55
CA LYS A 17 -0.19 -4.84 -2.15
C LYS A 17 0.16 -5.36 -3.53
N VAL A 18 -0.31 -6.58 -3.82
CA VAL A 18 -0.25 -7.22 -5.14
C VAL A 18 -1.63 -7.75 -5.51
N LEU A 19 -2.13 -7.36 -6.69
CA LEU A 19 -3.36 -7.91 -7.25
C LEU A 19 -3.00 -9.14 -8.09
N LEU A 20 -3.22 -10.34 -7.54
CA LEU A 20 -2.90 -11.60 -8.21
C LEU A 20 -3.89 -11.93 -9.34
N ALA A 21 -5.16 -11.59 -9.15
CA ALA A 21 -6.22 -11.84 -10.11
C ALA A 21 -7.29 -10.74 -10.05
N GLY A 22 -8.00 -10.50 -11.15
CA GLY A 22 -9.02 -9.44 -11.25
C GLY A 22 -8.53 -8.10 -11.78
N GLY A 23 -7.33 -8.05 -12.39
CA GLY A 23 -6.86 -6.87 -13.14
C GLY A 23 -7.90 -6.40 -14.16
N TYR A 24 -8.14 -5.08 -14.24
CA TYR A 24 -9.23 -4.43 -14.99
C TYR A 24 -10.65 -4.74 -14.48
N LEU A 25 -10.97 -6.01 -14.19
CA LEU A 25 -12.28 -6.48 -13.74
C LEU A 25 -12.68 -5.88 -12.39
N VAL A 26 -11.72 -5.66 -11.48
CA VAL A 26 -11.95 -5.05 -10.15
C VAL A 26 -12.50 -3.61 -10.21
N LEU A 27 -12.50 -2.98 -11.39
CA LEU A 27 -13.18 -1.72 -11.65
C LEU A 27 -14.69 -1.88 -11.82
N ASP A 28 -15.22 -3.10 -11.88
CA ASP A 28 -16.64 -3.38 -12.05
C ASP A 28 -17.11 -4.26 -10.88
N ARG A 29 -18.17 -3.82 -10.20
CA ARG A 29 -18.66 -4.44 -8.95
C ARG A 29 -19.19 -5.87 -9.17
N LEU A 30 -19.48 -6.24 -10.42
CA LEU A 30 -19.85 -7.62 -10.76
C LEU A 30 -18.72 -8.63 -10.50
N TYR A 31 -17.47 -8.17 -10.49
CA TYR A 31 -16.29 -9.02 -10.39
C TYR A 31 -15.53 -8.78 -9.09
N THR A 32 -14.69 -9.75 -8.74
CA THR A 32 -13.81 -9.71 -7.58
C THR A 32 -12.35 -9.53 -8.00
N GLY A 33 -11.52 -9.07 -7.07
CA GLY A 33 -10.06 -9.09 -7.18
C GLY A 33 -9.44 -9.90 -6.05
N LEU A 34 -8.47 -10.76 -6.35
CA LEU A 34 -7.67 -11.45 -5.35
C LEU A 34 -6.44 -10.59 -5.03
N VAL A 35 -6.41 -10.00 -3.83
CA VAL A 35 -5.36 -9.10 -3.39
C VAL A 35 -4.56 -9.73 -2.26
N VAL A 36 -3.25 -9.74 -2.41
CA VAL A 36 -2.31 -10.19 -1.38
C VAL A 36 -1.52 -8.99 -0.88
N ALA A 37 -1.61 -8.75 0.42
CA ALA A 37 -0.76 -7.78 1.11
C ALA A 37 0.69 -8.31 1.18
N THR A 38 1.65 -7.41 1.21
CA THR A 38 3.07 -7.76 1.25
C THR A 38 3.67 -7.59 2.64
N SER A 39 4.73 -8.33 2.93
CA SER A 39 5.54 -8.17 4.14
C SER A 39 6.21 -6.81 4.25
N SER A 40 6.49 -6.16 3.11
CA SER A 40 7.07 -4.82 3.05
C SER A 40 6.01 -3.78 3.37
N ARG A 41 6.37 -2.82 4.22
CA ARG A 41 5.44 -1.86 4.83
C ARG A 41 5.89 -0.43 4.65
N PHE A 42 4.90 0.44 4.69
CA PHE A 42 5.04 1.88 4.73
C PHE A 42 4.75 2.35 6.15
N TYR A 43 5.54 3.27 6.66
CA TYR A 43 5.54 3.73 8.04
C TYR A 43 5.28 5.23 8.08
N CYS A 44 4.39 5.63 8.99
CA CYS A 44 4.14 7.02 9.33
C CYS A 44 4.41 7.21 10.81
N CYS A 45 5.43 8.01 11.12
CA CYS A 45 5.92 8.26 12.47
C CYS A 45 5.62 9.71 12.84
N ILE A 46 4.84 9.91 13.90
CA ILE A 46 4.62 11.21 14.52
C ILE A 46 5.42 11.23 15.81
N THR A 47 6.46 12.05 15.86
CA THR A 47 7.38 12.14 17.01
C THR A 47 7.27 13.49 17.69
N ASN A 48 7.28 13.46 19.02
CA ASN A 48 7.27 14.66 19.83
C ASN A 48 8.71 15.10 20.15
N HIS A 49 9.42 15.65 19.16
CA HIS A 49 10.71 16.31 19.40
C HIS A 49 10.54 17.82 19.63
N LYS A 50 11.14 18.34 20.71
CA LYS A 50 11.18 19.78 20.96
C LYS A 50 11.90 20.46 19.79
N SER A 51 11.19 21.32 19.07
CA SER A 51 11.84 22.20 18.12
C SER A 51 12.69 23.22 18.89
N ASN A 52 13.97 23.36 18.53
CA ASN A 52 14.81 24.45 18.99
C ASN A 52 14.43 25.80 18.33
N SER A 53 13.50 25.81 17.38
CA SER A 53 13.02 27.01 16.68
C SER A 53 11.67 27.51 17.20
N ALA A 54 11.44 27.39 18.52
CA ALA A 54 10.33 28.08 19.17
C ALA A 54 10.58 29.60 19.17
N SER A 55 10.41 30.25 18.02
CA SER A 55 10.16 31.68 17.97
C SER A 55 8.78 31.93 18.58
N SER A 56 8.77 32.75 19.61
CA SER A 56 7.64 33.08 20.49
C SER A 56 6.59 33.95 19.82
N SER A 57 6.03 33.52 18.68
CA SER A 57 5.03 34.29 17.93
C SER A 57 3.97 33.43 17.22
N GLU A 58 3.56 32.29 17.79
CA GLU A 58 2.36 31.59 17.31
C GLU A 58 1.12 32.15 18.02
N SER A 59 0.13 32.56 17.23
CA SER A 59 -1.20 32.89 17.74
C SER A 59 -1.87 31.66 18.35
N ASP A 60 -2.71 31.84 19.38
CA ASP A 60 -3.45 30.75 20.03
C ASP A 60 -4.30 29.93 19.04
N ASP A 61 -4.73 30.56 17.94
CA ASP A 61 -5.60 29.98 16.91
C ASP A 61 -4.86 29.28 15.75
N SER A 62 -3.52 29.09 15.81
CA SER A 62 -2.78 28.42 14.74
C SER A 62 -1.64 27.52 15.21
N VAL A 63 -1.36 26.45 14.45
CA VAL A 63 -0.29 25.48 14.73
C VAL A 63 0.43 25.06 13.45
N ARG A 64 1.73 24.76 13.55
CA ARG A 64 2.53 24.23 12.44
C ARG A 64 2.50 22.71 12.38
N ILE A 65 2.45 22.19 11.16
CA ILE A 65 2.56 20.77 10.83
C ILE A 65 3.66 20.62 9.78
N GLU A 66 4.64 19.76 10.05
CA GLU A 66 5.68 19.40 9.10
C GLU A 66 5.51 17.92 8.72
N VAL A 67 5.47 17.63 7.43
CA VAL A 67 5.45 16.26 6.91
C VAL A 67 6.67 16.06 6.03
N ARG A 68 7.34 14.92 6.19
CA ARG A 68 8.54 14.60 5.42
C ARG A 68 8.54 13.17 4.92
N ALA A 69 9.13 12.94 3.74
CA ALA A 69 9.57 11.61 3.32
C ALA A 69 11.05 11.40 3.69
N GLY A 70 11.31 10.56 4.70
CA GLY A 70 12.61 10.48 5.38
C GLY A 70 13.75 9.88 4.54
N GLN A 71 13.42 9.09 3.52
CA GLN A 71 14.39 8.46 2.62
C GLN A 71 14.85 9.36 1.46
N PHE A 72 14.21 10.51 1.26
CA PHE A 72 14.45 11.36 0.08
C PHE A 72 15.25 12.62 0.46
N PRO A 73 15.85 13.31 -0.53
CA PRO A 73 16.51 14.59 -0.31
C PRO A 73 15.53 15.61 0.31
N PRO A 74 15.86 16.23 1.46
CA PRO A 74 14.92 16.99 2.27
C PRO A 74 14.35 18.22 1.57
N GLU A 75 15.09 18.82 0.64
CA GLU A 75 14.71 20.03 -0.11
C GLU A 75 13.49 19.80 -1.00
N SER A 76 13.28 18.54 -1.44
CA SER A 76 12.20 18.16 -2.36
C SER A 76 11.13 17.26 -1.72
N SER A 77 11.27 16.96 -0.43
CA SER A 77 10.47 15.94 0.27
C SER A 77 10.00 16.35 1.67
N THR A 78 10.14 17.64 2.01
CA THR A 78 9.62 18.23 3.25
C THR A 78 8.54 19.25 2.92
N TRP A 79 7.36 19.09 3.52
CA TRP A 79 6.19 19.92 3.32
C TRP A 79 5.75 20.53 4.64
N ARG A 80 5.56 21.84 4.66
CA ARG A 80 5.17 22.59 5.87
C ARG A 80 3.83 23.25 5.67
N TYR A 81 3.00 23.13 6.70
CA TYR A 81 1.64 23.66 6.70
C TYR A 81 1.38 24.42 7.98
N THR A 82 0.50 25.42 7.89
CA THR A 82 -0.09 26.11 9.03
C THR A 82 -1.57 25.81 9.05
N LEU A 83 -2.02 25.21 10.15
CA LEU A 83 -3.43 25.02 10.42
C LEU A 83 -3.93 26.20 11.24
N THR A 84 -4.99 26.86 10.78
CA THR A 84 -5.68 27.93 11.51
C THR A 84 -7.12 27.54 11.72
N VAL A 85 -7.62 27.71 12.95
CA VAL A 85 -9.03 27.47 13.30
C VAL A 85 -9.65 28.75 13.82
N GLN A 86 -10.67 29.26 13.14
CA GLN A 86 -11.40 30.47 13.53
C GLN A 86 -12.90 30.20 13.53
N GLY A 87 -13.49 30.20 14.73
CA GLY A 87 -14.92 29.97 14.92
C GLY A 87 -15.36 28.59 14.40
N ARG A 88 -16.05 28.58 13.26
CA ARG A 88 -16.56 27.38 12.58
C ARG A 88 -15.80 27.03 11.30
N THR A 89 -14.69 27.71 11.04
CA THR A 89 -13.87 27.49 9.84
C THR A 89 -12.48 27.01 10.21
N MET A 90 -11.99 26.03 9.45
CA MET A 90 -10.63 25.54 9.54
C MET A 90 -9.95 25.68 8.18
N ARG A 91 -8.70 26.13 8.20
CA ARG A 91 -7.91 26.29 6.98
C ARG A 91 -6.51 25.72 7.17
N LEU A 92 -6.09 24.89 6.23
CA LEU A 92 -4.73 24.39 6.10
C LEU A 92 -4.05 25.10 4.94
N GLU A 93 -3.01 25.87 5.21
CA GLU A 93 -2.24 26.61 4.20
C GLU A 93 -0.81 26.08 4.13
N ALA A 94 -0.31 25.81 2.93
CA ALA A 94 1.09 25.46 2.72
C ALA A 94 1.97 26.70 2.93
N VAL A 95 3.05 26.56 3.68
CA VAL A 95 3.99 27.66 3.98
C VAL A 95 4.78 28.07 2.73
N THR A 96 5.03 27.11 1.83
CA THR A 96 5.71 27.34 0.55
C THR A 96 4.86 26.78 -0.58
N GLU A 97 4.70 27.55 -1.67
CA GLU A 97 4.01 27.05 -2.88
C GLU A 97 4.87 26.06 -3.67
N GLU A 98 6.20 26.21 -3.59
CA GLU A 98 7.16 25.30 -4.21
C GLU A 98 7.17 23.95 -3.49
N GLY A 99 7.01 22.87 -4.26
CA GLY A 99 7.13 21.50 -3.75
C GLY A 99 5.85 20.84 -3.23
N ARG A 100 4.67 21.45 -3.35
CA ARG A 100 3.39 20.86 -2.86
C ARG A 100 3.18 19.41 -3.28
N ASN A 101 2.86 18.57 -2.30
CA ASN A 101 2.42 17.19 -2.52
C ASN A 101 0.91 17.08 -2.28
N LYS A 102 0.15 16.96 -3.36
CA LYS A 102 -1.32 16.89 -3.34
C LYS A 102 -1.84 15.75 -2.44
N PHE A 103 -1.17 14.59 -2.42
CA PHE A 103 -1.59 13.48 -1.58
C PHE A 103 -1.43 13.82 -0.09
N VAL A 104 -0.29 14.38 0.31
CA VAL A 104 -0.04 14.77 1.71
C VAL A 104 -1.00 15.86 2.16
N GLU A 105 -1.13 16.92 1.37
CA GLU A 105 -1.96 18.07 1.71
C GLU A 105 -3.43 17.71 1.88
N ILE A 106 -4.02 16.99 0.91
CA ILE A 106 -5.43 16.58 0.98
C ILE A 106 -5.65 15.59 2.12
N THR A 107 -4.70 14.68 2.35
CA THR A 107 -4.77 13.74 3.46
C THR A 107 -4.80 14.46 4.79
N LEU A 108 -3.89 15.40 5.03
CA LEU A 108 -3.89 16.20 6.25
C LEU A 108 -5.20 16.98 6.40
N ALA A 109 -5.60 17.72 5.37
CA ALA A 109 -6.78 18.58 5.41
C ALA A 109 -8.04 17.79 5.82
N LYS A 110 -8.32 16.67 5.14
CA LYS A 110 -9.52 15.86 5.39
C LYS A 110 -9.43 15.00 6.64
N THR A 111 -8.24 14.60 7.06
CA THR A 111 -8.07 13.88 8.32
C THR A 111 -8.27 14.80 9.52
N LEU A 112 -7.76 16.02 9.45
CA LEU A 112 -7.99 17.04 10.47
C LEU A 112 -9.47 17.46 10.52
N GLU A 113 -10.16 17.50 9.37
CA GLU A 113 -11.60 17.75 9.31
C GLU A 113 -12.39 16.67 10.05
N ALA A 114 -12.09 15.40 9.77
CA ALA A 114 -12.71 14.27 10.45
C ALA A 114 -12.42 14.25 11.96
N ALA A 115 -11.18 14.57 12.36
CA ALA A 115 -10.80 14.70 13.76
C ALA A 115 -11.58 15.83 14.44
N TRP A 116 -11.69 16.99 13.80
CA TRP A 116 -12.44 18.13 14.33
C TRP A 116 -13.92 17.82 14.50
N GLU A 117 -14.57 17.23 13.49
CA GLU A 117 -15.97 16.80 13.57
C GLU A 117 -16.18 15.76 14.69
N THR A 118 -15.23 14.84 14.89
CA THR A 118 -15.33 13.85 15.97
C THR A 118 -15.25 14.52 17.34
N ILE A 119 -14.35 15.49 17.52
CA ILE A 119 -14.24 16.27 18.77
C ILE A 119 -15.53 17.08 19.00
N CYS A 120 -16.09 17.71 17.97
CA CYS A 120 -17.40 18.37 18.06
C CYS A 120 -18.51 17.41 18.47
N GLY A 121 -18.53 16.19 17.92
CA GLY A 121 -19.48 15.13 18.26
C GLY A 121 -19.45 14.70 19.72
N SER A 122 -18.37 14.98 20.46
CA SER A 122 -18.29 14.75 21.91
C SER A 122 -19.06 15.79 22.77
N GLY A 123 -19.78 16.72 22.13
CA GLY A 123 -20.59 17.74 22.79
C GLY A 123 -19.90 19.10 22.96
N MET A 124 -18.71 19.28 22.38
CA MET A 124 -17.98 20.55 22.39
C MET A 124 -18.51 21.51 21.32
N ALA A 125 -18.59 22.80 21.65
CA ALA A 125 -18.88 23.82 20.65
C ALA A 125 -17.74 23.87 19.60
N PRO A 126 -18.01 24.18 18.32
CA PRO A 126 -17.01 24.14 17.25
C PRO A 126 -15.73 24.95 17.54
N SER A 127 -15.87 26.10 18.19
CA SER A 127 -14.74 26.95 18.58
C SER A 127 -13.85 26.25 19.63
N ASP A 128 -14.46 25.59 20.61
CA ASP A 128 -13.74 24.91 21.69
C ASP A 128 -13.12 23.61 21.19
N ALA A 129 -13.85 22.88 20.33
CA ALA A 129 -13.32 21.72 19.61
C ALA A 129 -12.12 22.09 18.73
N GLY A 130 -12.15 23.28 18.11
CA GLY A 130 -11.04 23.83 17.34
C GLY A 130 -9.80 24.06 18.20
N LYS A 131 -9.98 24.69 19.37
CA LYS A 131 -8.89 24.88 20.34
C LYS A 131 -8.36 23.55 20.88
N GLU A 132 -9.23 22.59 21.16
CA GLU A 132 -8.82 21.26 21.59
C GLU A 132 -8.03 20.51 20.52
N LEU A 133 -8.45 20.59 19.25
CA LEU A 133 -7.69 20.04 18.12
C LEU A 133 -6.29 20.68 18.04
N LEU A 134 -6.21 22.01 18.07
CA LEU A 134 -4.93 22.73 18.05
C LEU A 134 -4.05 22.33 19.24
N ARG A 135 -4.63 22.18 20.45
CA ARG A 135 -3.92 21.72 21.65
C ARG A 135 -3.34 20.32 21.46
N ARG A 136 -4.10 19.38 20.89
CA ARG A 136 -3.63 18.01 20.61
C ARG A 136 -2.50 17.99 19.57
N ILE A 137 -2.59 18.81 18.52
CA ILE A 137 -1.55 18.93 17.49
C ILE A 137 -0.28 19.58 18.04
N ARG A 138 -0.39 20.63 18.86
CA ARG A 138 0.77 21.29 19.48
C ARG A 138 1.55 20.33 20.38
N GLY A 139 0.85 19.49 21.14
CA GLY A 139 1.46 18.59 22.11
C GLY A 139 2.46 19.31 23.03
N ASP A 140 3.53 18.62 23.41
CA ASP A 140 4.62 19.18 24.23
C ASP A 140 5.71 19.90 23.42
N THR A 141 5.62 19.85 22.08
CA THR A 141 6.64 20.30 21.13
C THR A 141 6.34 21.65 20.49
N GLY A 142 5.08 22.07 20.52
CA GLY A 142 4.56 23.25 19.83
C GLY A 142 4.19 23.00 18.37
N CYS A 143 4.51 21.83 17.80
CA CYS A 143 4.20 21.47 16.41
C CYS A 143 4.08 19.96 16.22
N MET A 144 3.37 19.54 15.17
CA MET A 144 3.29 18.14 14.78
C MET A 144 4.31 17.83 13.68
N MET A 145 5.25 16.93 13.97
CA MET A 145 6.23 16.44 13.01
C MET A 145 5.88 15.03 12.55
N VAL A 146 5.72 14.86 11.25
CA VAL A 146 5.39 13.57 10.63
C VAL A 146 6.52 13.15 9.70
N THR A 147 7.13 12.00 9.97
CA THR A 147 8.12 11.38 9.10
C THR A 147 7.56 10.11 8.49
N THR A 148 7.56 10.04 7.16
CA THR A 148 7.13 8.88 6.39
C THR A 148 8.34 8.13 5.86
N LEU A 149 8.32 6.80 5.99
CA LEU A 149 9.39 5.89 5.59
C LEU A 149 8.75 4.65 4.95
N ALA A 150 9.50 3.93 4.12
CA ALA A 150 9.04 2.72 3.48
C ALA A 150 10.16 1.68 3.44
N ASP A 151 9.79 0.41 3.56
CA ASP A 151 10.71 -0.67 3.25
C ASP A 151 11.20 -0.53 1.80
N ASN A 152 12.44 -0.97 1.56
CA ASN A 152 13.15 -0.73 0.30
C ASN A 152 12.36 -1.22 -0.92
N ASP A 153 11.56 -2.28 -0.79
CA ASP A 153 10.77 -2.87 -1.87
C ASP A 153 9.70 -1.94 -2.47
N PHE A 154 9.35 -0.81 -1.85
CA PHE A 154 8.46 0.19 -2.46
C PHE A 154 9.11 0.96 -3.62
N TYR A 155 10.44 0.91 -3.70
CA TYR A 155 11.25 1.63 -4.68
C TYR A 155 12.25 0.68 -5.36
N SER A 156 12.53 0.89 -6.64
CA SER A 156 13.51 0.05 -7.33
C SER A 156 14.90 0.23 -6.68
N GLN A 157 15.57 -0.89 -6.40
CA GLN A 157 16.89 -0.92 -5.75
C GLN A 157 18.05 -1.13 -6.73
N ARG A 158 17.77 -1.08 -8.04
CA ARG A 158 18.73 -1.42 -9.10
C ARG A 158 19.97 -0.52 -9.07
N GLU A 159 19.75 0.79 -8.98
CA GLU A 159 20.83 1.79 -8.95
C GLU A 159 21.76 1.54 -7.75
N GLN A 160 21.20 1.20 -6.59
CA GLN A 160 21.95 0.91 -5.37
C GLN A 160 22.77 -0.38 -5.48
N LEU A 161 22.25 -1.37 -6.20
CA LEU A 161 22.98 -2.62 -6.46
C LEU A 161 24.08 -2.41 -7.50
N GLU A 162 23.81 -1.66 -8.57
CA GLU A 162 24.78 -1.31 -9.61
C GLU A 162 25.95 -0.50 -9.04
N GLU A 163 25.68 0.52 -8.22
CA GLU A 163 26.70 1.32 -7.52
C GLU A 163 27.63 0.46 -6.65
N ARG A 164 27.12 -0.66 -6.11
CA ARG A 164 27.87 -1.61 -5.29
C ARG A 164 28.44 -2.79 -6.07
N ASN A 165 28.25 -2.84 -7.39
CA ASN A 165 28.59 -3.97 -8.25
C ASN A 165 28.01 -5.31 -7.75
N LEU A 166 26.78 -5.28 -7.23
CA LEU A 166 26.06 -6.46 -6.74
C LEU A 166 25.05 -6.96 -7.77
N PRO A 167 24.89 -8.29 -7.96
CA PRO A 167 23.88 -8.84 -8.85
C PRO A 167 22.45 -8.66 -8.28
N PRO A 168 21.40 -8.53 -9.12
CA PRO A 168 20.01 -8.37 -8.69
C PRO A 168 19.42 -9.68 -8.14
N THR A 169 19.76 -10.01 -6.89
CA THR A 169 19.31 -11.22 -6.17
C THR A 169 18.75 -10.85 -4.80
N ALA A 170 17.88 -11.69 -4.22
CA ALA A 170 17.43 -11.47 -2.84
C ALA A 170 18.59 -11.42 -1.85
N SER A 171 19.65 -12.22 -2.07
CA SER A 171 20.86 -12.17 -1.23
C SER A 171 21.53 -10.80 -1.28
N SER A 172 21.70 -10.21 -2.48
CA SER A 172 22.28 -8.88 -2.62
C SER A 172 21.40 -7.80 -1.99
N LEU A 173 20.09 -7.87 -2.19
CA LEU A 173 19.13 -6.93 -1.61
C LEU A 173 19.18 -6.94 -0.07
N SER A 174 19.37 -8.11 0.54
CA SER A 174 19.49 -8.25 2.00
C SER A 174 20.71 -7.53 2.60
N THR A 175 21.70 -7.17 1.76
CA THR A 175 22.88 -6.40 2.20
C THR A 175 22.63 -4.89 2.24
N LEU A 176 21.54 -4.42 1.64
CA LEU A 176 21.14 -3.02 1.71
C LEU A 176 20.60 -2.72 3.11
N SER A 177 20.95 -1.56 3.65
CA SER A 177 20.41 -1.11 4.93
C SER A 177 18.88 -0.95 4.81
N PRO A 178 18.10 -1.35 5.83
CA PRO A 178 16.69 -0.98 5.90
C PRO A 178 16.51 0.54 5.76
N PHE A 179 15.41 0.96 5.13
CA PHE A 179 15.10 2.36 4.84
C PHE A 179 16.25 3.09 4.12
N HIS A 180 16.81 2.44 3.10
CA HIS A 180 17.97 2.97 2.39
C HIS A 180 17.68 4.37 1.84
N PRO A 181 18.58 5.36 2.07
CA PRO A 181 18.44 6.68 1.49
C PRO A 181 18.46 6.64 -0.04
N LEU A 182 17.65 7.47 -0.66
CA LEU A 182 17.53 7.59 -2.10
C LEU A 182 18.12 8.93 -2.54
N SER A 183 18.98 8.89 -3.55
CA SER A 183 19.65 10.08 -4.09
C SER A 183 18.72 10.94 -4.96
N LYS A 184 17.71 10.32 -5.58
CA LYS A 184 16.77 10.98 -6.49
C LYS A 184 15.54 11.52 -5.75
N PRO A 185 14.97 12.66 -6.17
CA PRO A 185 13.69 13.15 -5.68
C PRO A 185 12.55 12.15 -5.94
N LEU A 186 11.51 12.17 -5.10
CA LEU A 186 10.36 11.25 -5.15
C LEU A 186 9.69 11.14 -6.53
N LYS A 187 9.67 12.22 -7.33
CA LYS A 187 9.09 12.23 -8.69
C LYS A 187 9.94 11.50 -9.73
N GLN A 188 11.22 11.31 -9.45
CA GLN A 188 12.21 10.68 -10.35
C GLN A 188 12.59 9.27 -9.90
N THR A 189 12.10 8.82 -8.74
CA THR A 189 12.33 7.47 -8.23
C THR A 189 11.32 6.49 -8.82
N ASN A 190 11.82 5.39 -9.37
CA ASN A 190 11.00 4.30 -9.89
C ASN A 190 10.30 3.57 -8.74
N LYS A 191 8.98 3.44 -8.86
CA LYS A 191 8.13 2.70 -7.92
C LYS A 191 7.93 1.28 -8.44
N THR A 192 7.82 0.31 -7.54
CA THR A 192 7.71 -1.12 -7.87
C THR A 192 6.27 -1.63 -8.06
N GLY A 193 5.27 -0.73 -7.99
CA GLY A 193 3.87 -1.12 -8.14
C GLY A 193 3.19 -1.65 -6.87
N LEU A 194 3.88 -1.68 -5.71
CA LEU A 194 3.33 -2.12 -4.42
C LEU A 194 2.24 -1.20 -3.81
N GLY A 195 1.84 -0.13 -4.50
CA GLY A 195 0.77 0.77 -4.04
C GLY A 195 1.24 1.82 -3.03
N SER A 196 2.41 2.43 -3.24
CA SER A 196 2.99 3.43 -2.31
C SER A 196 2.07 4.61 -1.98
N SER A 197 1.24 5.09 -2.93
CA SER A 197 0.29 6.18 -2.64
C SER A 197 -0.83 5.76 -1.71
N ALA A 198 -1.37 4.55 -1.87
CA ALA A 198 -2.39 4.01 -0.99
C ALA A 198 -1.84 3.74 0.42
N ALA A 199 -0.65 3.15 0.51
CA ALA A 199 0.03 2.92 1.78
C ALA A 199 0.38 4.24 2.50
N LEU A 200 0.86 5.26 1.77
CA LEU A 200 1.11 6.60 2.32
C LEU A 200 -0.17 7.23 2.86
N VAL A 201 -1.24 7.29 2.06
CA VAL A 201 -2.51 7.91 2.48
C VAL A 201 -3.07 7.19 3.70
N THR A 202 -3.13 5.86 3.65
CA THR A 202 -3.71 5.05 4.74
C THR A 202 -2.91 5.19 6.04
N SER A 203 -1.57 5.08 5.98
CA SER A 203 -0.72 5.23 7.16
C SER A 203 -0.76 6.65 7.74
N LEU A 204 -0.86 7.68 6.90
CA LEU A 204 -0.96 9.07 7.35
C LEU A 204 -2.31 9.38 7.99
N VAL A 205 -3.43 8.93 7.39
CA VAL A 205 -4.77 9.03 8.00
C VAL A 205 -4.77 8.37 9.37
N ALA A 206 -4.32 7.12 9.43
CA ALA A 206 -4.31 6.33 10.65
C ALA A 206 -3.40 6.93 11.73
N ALA A 207 -2.20 7.39 11.35
CA ALA A 207 -1.26 8.00 12.30
C ALA A 207 -1.81 9.29 12.90
N VAL A 208 -2.38 10.19 12.08
CA VAL A 208 -2.94 11.45 12.58
C VAL A 208 -4.15 11.20 13.47
N LEU A 209 -5.10 10.35 13.06
CA LEU A 209 -6.27 10.05 13.90
C LEU A 209 -5.87 9.36 15.22
N SER A 210 -4.93 8.43 15.18
CA SER A 210 -4.47 7.73 16.39
C SER A 210 -3.68 8.66 17.31
N HIS A 211 -2.79 9.50 16.76
CA HIS A 211 -2.01 10.47 17.54
C HIS A 211 -2.89 11.52 18.22
N LEU A 212 -3.97 11.95 17.54
CA LEU A 212 -4.98 12.87 18.07
C LEU A 212 -6.01 12.19 18.98
N GLU A 213 -5.83 10.91 19.32
CA GLU A 213 -6.74 10.14 20.19
C GLU A 213 -8.19 10.11 19.68
N ILE A 214 -8.36 10.03 18.36
CA ILE A 214 -9.67 9.87 17.72
C ILE A 214 -10.04 8.40 17.60
N ILE A 215 -9.03 7.54 17.35
CA ILE A 215 -9.20 6.10 17.17
C ILE A 215 -8.11 5.33 17.90
N ASP A 216 -8.43 4.09 18.25
CA ASP A 216 -7.46 3.06 18.61
C ASP A 216 -7.23 2.13 17.42
N LEU A 217 -6.00 1.62 17.32
CA LEU A 217 -5.56 0.75 16.23
C LEU A 217 -4.91 -0.52 16.80
N PRO A 218 -5.05 -1.66 16.11
CA PRO A 218 -4.55 -2.93 16.61
C PRO A 218 -3.02 -2.92 16.74
N THR A 219 -2.51 -3.54 17.80
CA THR A 219 -1.09 -3.92 17.92
C THR A 219 -0.75 -5.05 16.92
N PRO A 220 0.53 -5.41 16.72
CA PRO A 220 0.88 -6.50 15.81
C PRO A 220 0.22 -7.83 16.15
N SER A 221 0.15 -8.20 17.44
CA SER A 221 -0.51 -9.43 17.88
C SER A 221 -2.03 -9.40 17.66
N GLN A 222 -2.67 -8.25 17.89
CA GLN A 222 -4.11 -8.08 17.65
C GLN A 222 -4.44 -8.13 16.16
N ALA A 223 -3.59 -7.53 15.32
CA ALA A 223 -3.75 -7.57 13.87
C ALA A 223 -3.64 -9.02 13.35
N GLU A 224 -2.68 -9.81 13.85
CA GLU A 224 -2.56 -11.23 13.50
C GLU A 224 -3.79 -12.05 13.94
N ALA A 225 -4.33 -11.80 15.14
CA ALA A 225 -5.52 -12.49 15.64
C ALA A 225 -6.77 -12.20 14.80
N LEU A 226 -7.00 -10.92 14.43
CA LEU A 226 -8.11 -10.53 13.54
C LEU A 226 -8.09 -11.30 12.22
N HIS A 227 -6.89 -11.50 11.67
CA HIS A 227 -6.69 -12.26 10.43
C HIS A 227 -7.02 -13.75 10.54
N GLN A 228 -6.81 -14.33 11.73
CA GLN A 228 -7.16 -15.72 11.99
C GLN A 228 -8.64 -15.93 12.29
N GLY A 229 -9.46 -14.86 12.21
CA GLY A 229 -10.88 -14.90 12.50
C GLY A 229 -11.17 -14.98 14.01
N GLU A 230 -10.19 -14.64 14.85
CA GLU A 230 -10.39 -14.56 16.30
C GLU A 230 -11.18 -13.30 16.65
N SER A 231 -12.18 -13.46 17.50
CA SER A 231 -12.98 -12.35 18.02
C SER A 231 -12.13 -11.56 19.02
N LEU A 232 -11.74 -10.33 18.68
CA LEU A 232 -11.13 -9.43 19.66
C LEU A 232 -12.15 -9.03 20.74
N PRO A 233 -11.71 -8.73 21.98
CA PRO A 233 -12.58 -8.11 22.97
C PRO A 233 -13.13 -6.79 22.41
N SER A 234 -14.43 -6.60 22.59
CA SER A 234 -15.26 -5.51 22.07
C SER A 234 -14.76 -4.10 22.43
N THR A 235 -13.77 -3.62 21.69
CA THR A 235 -13.44 -2.20 21.52
C THR A 235 -13.22 -1.94 20.02
N ASP A 236 -14.35 -1.92 19.33
CA ASP A 236 -14.65 -1.24 18.08
C ASP A 236 -13.71 -1.43 16.87
N GLU A 237 -14.14 -2.32 15.97
CA GLU A 237 -13.83 -2.34 14.52
C GLU A 237 -13.98 -0.96 13.83
N VAL A 238 -14.62 0.02 14.50
CA VAL A 238 -14.85 1.41 14.06
C VAL A 238 -13.57 2.12 13.65
N GLY A 239 -12.43 1.84 14.30
CA GLY A 239 -11.16 2.51 13.98
C GLY A 239 -10.64 2.18 12.58
N LEU A 240 -10.61 0.89 12.22
CA LEU A 240 -10.15 0.44 10.90
C LEU A 240 -11.11 0.89 9.79
N ASP A 241 -12.41 0.76 10.05
CA ASP A 241 -13.46 1.11 9.10
C ASP A 241 -13.52 2.60 8.80
N LEU A 242 -13.33 3.46 9.82
CA LEU A 242 -13.20 4.90 9.63
C LEU A 242 -11.93 5.25 8.84
N VAL A 243 -10.80 4.60 9.15
CA VAL A 243 -9.56 4.79 8.37
C VAL A 243 -9.79 4.38 6.92
N HIS A 244 -10.44 3.23 6.67
CA HIS A 244 -10.75 2.78 5.33
C HIS A 244 -11.61 3.79 4.57
N SER A 245 -12.77 4.19 5.11
CA SER A 245 -13.68 5.09 4.41
C SER A 245 -13.05 6.45 4.12
N LEU A 246 -12.34 7.01 5.10
CA LEU A 246 -11.64 8.29 4.96
C LEU A 246 -10.48 8.19 3.97
N ALA A 247 -9.64 7.16 4.07
CA ALA A 247 -8.50 6.96 3.17
C ALA A 247 -8.95 6.71 1.73
N GLN A 248 -10.04 5.97 1.51
CA GLN A 248 -10.65 5.79 0.18
C GLN A 248 -11.09 7.14 -0.40
N TYR A 249 -11.81 7.94 0.37
CA TYR A 249 -12.26 9.26 -0.06
C TYR A 249 -11.07 10.18 -0.39
N VAL A 250 -10.11 10.28 0.53
CA VAL A 250 -8.91 11.12 0.38
C VAL A 250 -8.09 10.72 -0.83
N HIS A 251 -7.86 9.42 -1.02
CA HIS A 251 -7.08 8.91 -2.14
C HIS A 251 -7.79 9.20 -3.48
N CYS A 252 -9.11 8.98 -3.56
CA CYS A 252 -9.90 9.35 -4.73
C CYS A 252 -9.83 10.86 -5.02
N LEU A 253 -9.95 11.71 -3.99
CA LEU A 253 -9.88 13.17 -4.12
C LEU A 253 -8.50 13.63 -4.58
N ALA A 254 -7.44 13.04 -4.04
CA ALA A 254 -6.06 13.29 -4.46
C ALA A 254 -5.80 12.82 -5.90
N GLN A 255 -6.35 11.67 -6.30
CA GLN A 255 -6.22 11.17 -7.67
C GLN A 255 -7.11 11.93 -8.67
N GLY A 256 -8.18 12.58 -8.20
CA GLY A 256 -9.16 13.28 -9.04
C GLY A 256 -10.16 12.35 -9.73
N LYS A 257 -10.22 11.08 -9.35
CA LYS A 257 -11.18 10.09 -9.88
C LYS A 257 -11.46 9.02 -8.84
N VAL A 258 -12.62 8.37 -8.95
CA VAL A 258 -12.96 7.23 -8.10
C VAL A 258 -12.31 5.95 -8.66
N GLY A 259 -11.34 5.41 -7.94
CA GLY A 259 -10.65 4.16 -8.28
C GLY A 259 -11.46 2.91 -7.93
N SER A 260 -10.81 1.75 -8.00
CA SER A 260 -11.34 0.49 -7.48
C SER A 260 -11.36 0.45 -5.95
N GLY A 261 -10.33 1.03 -5.30
CA GLY A 261 -10.16 1.06 -3.85
C GLY A 261 -9.52 -0.19 -3.23
N PHE A 262 -9.14 -1.19 -4.03
CA PHE A 262 -8.55 -2.43 -3.49
C PHE A 262 -7.16 -2.22 -2.84
N ASP A 263 -6.45 -1.18 -3.26
CA ASP A 263 -5.13 -0.82 -2.73
C ASP A 263 -5.25 -0.24 -1.31
N ILE A 264 -6.19 0.68 -1.08
CA ILE A 264 -6.52 1.17 0.27
C ILE A 264 -7.09 0.03 1.12
N ALA A 265 -8.01 -0.78 0.58
CA ALA A 265 -8.57 -1.90 1.32
C ALA A 265 -7.46 -2.89 1.76
N SER A 266 -6.45 -3.14 0.92
CA SER A 266 -5.33 -4.02 1.30
C SER A 266 -4.40 -3.38 2.31
N ALA A 267 -4.17 -2.06 2.24
CA ALA A 267 -3.40 -1.34 3.25
C ALA A 267 -4.08 -1.35 4.63
N VAL A 268 -5.43 -1.32 4.68
CA VAL A 268 -6.18 -1.38 5.94
C VAL A 268 -6.35 -2.81 6.43
N TYR A 269 -6.92 -3.67 5.59
CA TYR A 269 -7.40 -4.99 6.01
C TYR A 269 -6.42 -6.12 5.69
N GLY A 270 -5.39 -5.92 4.87
CA GLY A 270 -4.41 -6.96 4.53
C GLY A 270 -4.81 -7.81 3.33
N THR A 271 -4.55 -9.11 3.38
CA THR A 271 -4.85 -10.05 2.28
C THR A 271 -6.33 -10.45 2.26
N HIS A 272 -6.98 -10.32 1.10
CA HIS A 272 -8.42 -10.59 0.97
C HIS A 272 -8.87 -10.76 -0.49
N MET A 273 -10.07 -11.30 -0.65
CA MET A 273 -10.87 -11.14 -1.87
C MET A 273 -11.67 -9.84 -1.77
N TYR A 274 -11.55 -9.00 -2.79
CA TYR A 274 -12.11 -7.65 -2.80
C TYR A 274 -13.20 -7.49 -3.86
N ARG A 275 -14.29 -6.83 -3.49
CA ARG A 275 -15.26 -6.25 -4.41
C ARG A 275 -15.43 -4.77 -4.09
N ARG A 276 -15.30 -3.93 -5.12
CA ARG A 276 -15.34 -2.47 -4.99
C ARG A 276 -16.68 -1.94 -4.45
N PHE A 277 -16.61 -0.81 -3.76
CA PHE A 277 -17.78 0.00 -3.43
C PHE A 277 -18.38 0.67 -4.67
N SER A 278 -19.63 1.10 -4.55
CA SER A 278 -20.35 1.85 -5.56
C SER A 278 -19.78 3.27 -5.70
N PRO A 279 -19.30 3.69 -6.90
CA PRO A 279 -18.69 5.01 -7.07
C PRO A 279 -19.64 6.19 -6.79
N ALA A 280 -20.96 5.96 -6.80
CA ALA A 280 -21.97 6.95 -6.43
C ALA A 280 -21.85 7.44 -4.97
N LEU A 281 -21.25 6.64 -4.08
CA LEU A 281 -21.05 6.98 -2.67
C LEU A 281 -20.21 8.26 -2.52
N LEU A 282 -19.14 8.38 -3.32
CA LEU A 282 -18.20 9.51 -3.24
C LEU A 282 -18.53 10.64 -4.21
N ALA A 283 -19.44 10.44 -5.18
CA ALA A 283 -19.67 11.39 -6.27
C ALA A 283 -20.02 12.82 -5.80
N ARG A 284 -20.74 12.96 -4.68
CA ARG A 284 -21.08 14.28 -4.11
C ARG A 284 -19.89 14.96 -3.45
N LEU A 285 -19.03 14.20 -2.76
CA LEU A 285 -17.88 14.72 -2.04
C LEU A 285 -16.74 15.18 -2.97
N MET A 286 -16.60 14.51 -4.11
CA MET A 286 -15.55 14.78 -5.09
C MET A 286 -15.62 16.18 -5.72
N ASN A 287 -16.75 16.89 -5.62
CA ASN A 287 -16.95 18.22 -6.19
C ASN A 287 -16.61 19.37 -5.22
N ASN A 288 -16.33 19.07 -3.95
CA ASN A 288 -16.06 20.09 -2.94
C ASN A 288 -14.60 20.57 -3.02
N PRO A 289 -14.32 21.87 -2.74
CA PRO A 289 -12.96 22.35 -2.67
C PRO A 289 -12.19 21.61 -1.55
N PRO A 290 -10.96 21.15 -1.81
CA PRO A 290 -10.27 20.22 -0.91
C PRO A 290 -9.80 20.83 0.42
N THR A 291 -9.58 22.14 0.50
CA THR A 291 -8.81 22.78 1.58
C THR A 291 -9.56 23.79 2.45
N SER A 292 -10.74 24.26 2.04
CA SER A 292 -11.60 25.12 2.87
C SER A 292 -12.64 24.25 3.57
N ILE A 293 -12.55 24.18 4.89
CA ILE A 293 -13.27 23.19 5.69
C ILE A 293 -14.26 23.90 6.61
N GLU A 294 -15.53 23.55 6.44
CA GLU A 294 -16.59 23.88 7.39
C GLU A 294 -16.86 22.65 8.27
N CYS A 295 -17.04 22.84 9.57
CA CYS A 295 -17.38 21.75 10.47
C CYS A 295 -18.83 21.28 10.25
N SER A 296 -19.06 20.49 9.20
CA SER A 296 -20.32 19.78 9.00
C SER A 296 -20.28 18.74 7.87
N GLY A 297 -20.61 17.50 8.24
CA GLY A 297 -21.16 16.48 7.34
C GLY A 297 -20.14 15.58 6.66
N LEU A 298 -18.83 15.72 6.93
CA LEU A 298 -17.85 14.79 6.39
C LEU A 298 -18.06 13.39 6.97
N LEU A 299 -18.08 13.25 8.30
CA LEU A 299 -18.21 11.94 8.97
C LEU A 299 -19.48 11.19 8.56
N ASP A 300 -20.60 11.90 8.46
CA ASP A 300 -21.86 11.34 7.97
C ASP A 300 -21.77 10.88 6.51
N ALA A 301 -21.02 11.59 5.68
CA ALA A 301 -20.88 11.27 4.27
C ALA A 301 -19.95 10.07 4.01
N ILE A 302 -18.94 9.87 4.86
CA ILE A 302 -18.02 8.73 4.81
C ILE A 302 -18.36 7.63 5.84
N ASP A 303 -19.52 7.68 6.48
CA ASP A 303 -19.96 6.70 7.48
C ASP A 303 -19.73 5.27 6.97
N PRO A 304 -18.88 4.46 7.64
CA PRO A 304 -18.53 3.12 7.20
C PRO A 304 -19.74 2.22 6.89
N LYS A 305 -20.86 2.42 7.59
CA LYS A 305 -22.10 1.65 7.38
C LYS A 305 -22.73 1.84 6.00
N ARG A 306 -22.35 2.90 5.27
CA ARG A 306 -22.84 3.19 3.91
C ARG A 306 -22.03 2.50 2.82
N TRP A 307 -20.87 1.95 3.15
CA TRP A 307 -19.95 1.39 2.16
C TRP A 307 -20.34 -0.03 1.76
N ASP A 308 -20.80 -0.19 0.53
CA ASP A 308 -21.29 -1.45 -0.06
C ASP A 308 -20.19 -2.27 -0.76
N HIS A 309 -18.93 -2.04 -0.41
CA HIS A 309 -17.82 -2.93 -0.72
C HIS A 309 -17.98 -4.27 0.00
N ASP A 310 -17.25 -5.28 -0.48
CA ASP A 310 -17.24 -6.61 0.12
C ASP A 310 -15.79 -7.11 0.22
N ILE A 311 -15.44 -7.57 1.42
CA ILE A 311 -14.13 -8.06 1.80
C ILE A 311 -14.35 -9.45 2.36
N THR A 312 -13.86 -10.45 1.63
CA THR A 312 -13.86 -11.83 2.11
C THR A 312 -12.43 -12.20 2.52
N PRO A 313 -12.20 -12.62 3.78
CA PRO A 313 -10.88 -13.04 4.25
C PRO A 313 -10.22 -14.07 3.34
N PHE A 314 -8.92 -13.92 3.14
CA PHE A 314 -8.10 -14.82 2.34
C PHE A 314 -6.69 -14.88 2.93
N ARG A 315 -6.00 -16.00 2.71
CA ARG A 315 -4.56 -16.14 2.96
C ARG A 315 -3.97 -17.11 1.95
N LEU A 316 -2.67 -16.99 1.70
CA LEU A 316 -2.00 -18.01 0.90
C LEU A 316 -1.81 -19.32 1.69
N PRO A 317 -1.92 -20.49 1.04
CA PRO A 317 -1.68 -21.78 1.68
C PRO A 317 -0.27 -21.90 2.27
N LYS A 318 -0.15 -22.54 3.45
CA LYS A 318 1.13 -22.83 4.10
C LYS A 318 2.03 -23.61 3.13
N GLY A 319 3.30 -23.27 3.09
CA GLY A 319 4.26 -23.91 2.17
C GLY A 319 4.23 -23.36 0.75
N LEU A 320 3.34 -22.41 0.41
CA LEU A 320 3.48 -21.58 -0.78
C LEU A 320 4.15 -20.24 -0.43
N GLN A 321 4.82 -19.65 -1.41
CA GLN A 321 5.48 -18.35 -1.31
C GLN A 321 5.14 -17.51 -2.54
N LEU A 322 4.86 -16.24 -2.30
CA LEU A 322 4.80 -15.21 -3.33
C LEU A 322 6.22 -14.70 -3.61
N MET A 323 6.63 -14.72 -4.89
CA MET A 323 7.84 -14.06 -5.37
C MET A 323 7.43 -12.89 -6.27
N LEU A 324 8.12 -11.76 -6.13
CA LEU A 324 7.85 -10.53 -6.87
C LEU A 324 9.14 -10.02 -7.49
N ALA A 325 9.03 -9.39 -8.65
CA ALA A 325 10.12 -8.67 -9.28
C ALA A 325 9.57 -7.42 -9.98
N ASP A 326 10.30 -6.30 -9.87
CA ASP A 326 10.06 -5.16 -10.75
C ASP A 326 10.70 -5.45 -12.12
N VAL A 327 10.09 -4.93 -13.18
CA VAL A 327 10.60 -5.04 -14.55
C VAL A 327 10.87 -3.63 -15.02
N ASP A 328 12.09 -3.32 -15.46
CA ASP A 328 12.48 -1.95 -15.78
C ASP A 328 12.13 -1.58 -17.23
N ALA A 329 10.85 -1.26 -17.49
CA ALA A 329 10.48 -0.56 -18.72
C ALA A 329 9.40 0.52 -18.58
N GLY A 330 8.85 0.73 -17.38
CA GLY A 330 7.99 1.85 -17.02
C GLY A 330 6.64 1.87 -17.76
N THR A 331 5.55 1.56 -17.06
CA THR A 331 4.20 1.61 -17.65
C THR A 331 3.41 2.82 -17.17
N ASP A 332 2.80 3.54 -18.10
CA ASP A 332 1.73 4.52 -17.78
C ASP A 332 0.42 3.76 -17.50
N THR A 333 0.28 3.25 -16.28
CA THR A 333 -0.88 2.45 -15.82
C THR A 333 -2.23 3.14 -16.11
N PRO A 334 -2.43 4.46 -15.88
CA PRO A 334 -3.65 5.16 -16.27
C PRO A 334 -4.00 5.06 -17.76
N SER A 335 -3.00 5.18 -18.64
CA SER A 335 -3.19 5.09 -20.09
C SER A 335 -3.69 3.71 -20.52
N PHE A 336 -3.17 2.65 -19.90
CA PHE A 336 -3.56 1.26 -20.20
C PHE A 336 -5.02 1.00 -19.82
N VAL A 337 -5.40 1.38 -18.60
CA VAL A 337 -6.78 1.24 -18.12
C VAL A 337 -7.76 1.99 -19.02
N GLY A 338 -7.44 3.24 -19.40
CA GLY A 338 -8.27 4.04 -20.31
C GLY A 338 -8.52 3.33 -21.64
N LYS A 339 -7.45 2.91 -22.33
CA LYS A 339 -7.54 2.25 -23.64
C LYS A 339 -8.30 0.91 -23.61
N VAL A 340 -8.10 0.12 -22.56
CA VAL A 340 -8.83 -1.15 -22.39
C VAL A 340 -10.33 -0.89 -22.17
N LEU A 341 -10.69 0.13 -21.38
CA LEU A 341 -12.09 0.50 -21.18
C LEU A 341 -12.72 1.10 -22.45
N GLU A 342 -11.97 1.89 -23.23
CA GLU A 342 -12.42 2.39 -24.54
C GLU A 342 -12.68 1.25 -25.53
N TRP A 343 -11.81 0.24 -25.56
CA TRP A 343 -12.06 -0.97 -26.34
C TRP A 343 -13.30 -1.72 -25.86
N ARG A 344 -13.46 -1.90 -24.53
CA ARG A 344 -14.64 -2.55 -23.95
C ARG A 344 -15.94 -1.86 -24.36
N GLU A 345 -15.96 -0.53 -24.44
CA GLU A 345 -17.14 0.22 -24.90
C GLU A 345 -17.37 0.11 -26.41
N ARG A 346 -16.31 0.00 -27.21
CA ARG A 346 -16.39 -0.15 -28.67
C ARG A 346 -16.88 -1.54 -29.09
N GLU A 347 -16.43 -2.59 -28.40
CA GLU A 347 -16.67 -4.01 -28.76
C GLU A 347 -17.37 -4.76 -27.61
N LYS A 348 -18.55 -4.27 -27.22
CA LYS A 348 -19.23 -4.67 -25.97
C LYS A 348 -19.49 -6.17 -25.84
N GLU A 349 -19.95 -6.83 -26.89
CA GLU A 349 -20.32 -8.26 -26.83
C GLU A 349 -19.08 -9.13 -26.59
N THR A 350 -18.05 -9.00 -27.44
CA THR A 350 -16.78 -9.71 -27.30
C THR A 350 -16.11 -9.41 -25.96
N ALA A 351 -16.07 -8.14 -25.57
CA ALA A 351 -15.45 -7.74 -24.31
C ALA A 351 -16.22 -8.31 -23.10
N LEU A 352 -17.54 -8.37 -23.14
CA LEU A 352 -18.36 -8.93 -22.08
C LEU A 352 -18.12 -10.44 -21.91
N GLU A 353 -18.01 -11.19 -23.00
CA GLU A 353 -17.69 -12.62 -22.94
C GLU A 353 -16.32 -12.87 -22.30
N ILE A 354 -15.30 -12.13 -22.73
CA ILE A 354 -13.96 -12.21 -22.16
C ILE A 354 -13.97 -11.79 -20.68
N TRP A 355 -14.66 -10.70 -20.31
CA TRP A 355 -14.78 -10.26 -18.91
C TRP A 355 -15.41 -11.35 -18.03
N ARG A 356 -16.52 -11.95 -18.50
CA ARG A 356 -17.22 -12.99 -17.78
C ARG A 356 -16.33 -14.20 -17.55
N ASP A 357 -15.65 -14.67 -18.59
CA ASP A 357 -14.90 -15.92 -18.54
C ASP A 357 -13.54 -15.75 -17.85
N LEU A 358 -12.90 -14.58 -17.97
CA LEU A 358 -11.77 -14.19 -17.10
C LEU A 358 -12.20 -14.06 -15.63
N GLY A 359 -13.38 -13.47 -15.36
CA GLY A 359 -13.94 -13.39 -14.01
C GLY A 359 -14.09 -14.76 -13.36
N LYS A 360 -14.68 -15.72 -14.08
CA LYS A 360 -14.78 -17.12 -13.63
C LYS A 360 -13.42 -17.77 -13.38
N ALA A 361 -12.42 -17.50 -14.23
CA ALA A 361 -11.07 -18.02 -14.05
C ALA A 361 -10.41 -17.45 -12.78
N ASN A 362 -10.59 -16.16 -12.50
CA ASN A 362 -10.12 -15.51 -11.27
C ASN A 362 -10.78 -16.11 -10.02
N ASP A 363 -12.11 -16.28 -10.03
CA ASP A 363 -12.84 -16.89 -8.91
C ASP A 363 -12.42 -18.35 -8.70
N THR A 364 -12.14 -19.07 -9.78
CA THR A 364 -11.62 -20.46 -9.72
C THR A 364 -10.25 -20.52 -9.06
N LEU A 365 -9.34 -19.61 -9.39
CA LEU A 365 -8.03 -19.55 -8.73
C LEU A 365 -8.17 -19.31 -7.22
N ALA A 366 -9.01 -18.35 -6.82
CA ALA A 366 -9.26 -18.05 -5.42
C ALA A 366 -9.87 -19.24 -4.66
N MET A 367 -10.84 -19.93 -5.27
CA MET A 367 -11.43 -21.16 -4.74
C MET A 367 -10.36 -22.24 -4.53
N LEU A 368 -9.54 -22.52 -5.54
CA LEU A 368 -8.53 -23.58 -5.48
C LEU A 368 -7.46 -23.32 -4.42
N LEU A 369 -7.05 -22.07 -4.25
CA LEU A 369 -6.13 -21.69 -3.18
C LEU A 369 -6.78 -21.87 -1.80
N ARG A 370 -8.06 -21.53 -1.65
CA ARG A 370 -8.81 -21.78 -0.40
C ARG A 370 -8.97 -23.28 -0.13
N ASP A 371 -9.26 -24.08 -1.16
CA ASP A 371 -9.32 -25.54 -1.05
C ASP A 371 -7.98 -26.09 -0.57
N LEU A 372 -6.86 -25.56 -1.08
CA LEU A 372 -5.52 -25.98 -0.67
C LEU A 372 -5.24 -25.66 0.81
N CYS A 373 -5.72 -24.51 1.33
CA CYS A 373 -5.68 -24.22 2.76
C CYS A 373 -6.42 -25.27 3.60
N GLY A 374 -7.51 -25.86 3.07
CA GLY A 374 -8.27 -26.91 3.73
C GLY A 374 -7.52 -28.24 3.89
N TYR A 375 -6.44 -28.46 3.14
CA TYR A 375 -5.60 -29.65 3.24
C TYR A 375 -4.40 -29.49 4.20
N GLU A 376 -4.21 -28.32 4.82
CA GLU A 376 -2.99 -28.05 5.61
C GLU A 376 -2.80 -28.95 6.84
N GLU A 377 -3.90 -29.49 7.38
CA GLU A 377 -3.86 -30.42 8.52
C GLU A 377 -3.69 -31.89 8.08
N ASP A 378 -3.67 -32.17 6.77
CA ASP A 378 -3.35 -33.51 6.24
C ASP A 378 -1.85 -33.80 6.45
N PRO A 379 -1.47 -34.91 7.13
CA PRO A 379 -0.07 -35.29 7.32
C PRO A 379 0.74 -35.45 6.01
N GLN A 380 0.07 -35.71 4.88
CA GLN A 380 0.69 -35.83 3.57
C GLN A 380 0.91 -34.48 2.87
N TYR A 381 0.32 -33.39 3.36
CA TYR A 381 0.35 -32.07 2.73
C TYR A 381 1.77 -31.59 2.41
N LEU A 382 2.60 -31.45 3.44
CA LEU A 382 3.98 -30.99 3.26
C LEU A 382 4.85 -31.98 2.47
N LEU A 383 4.55 -33.29 2.57
CA LEU A 383 5.25 -34.32 1.81
C LEU A 383 4.96 -34.20 0.31
N ILE A 384 3.70 -33.96 -0.05
CA ILE A 384 3.27 -33.77 -1.44
C ILE A 384 3.84 -32.47 -2.01
N LEU A 385 3.80 -31.37 -1.25
CA LEU A 385 4.47 -30.12 -1.64
C LEU A 385 5.97 -30.33 -1.87
N GLY A 386 6.65 -31.04 -0.96
CA GLY A 386 8.07 -31.36 -1.11
C GLY A 386 8.39 -32.22 -2.34
N GLN A 387 7.47 -33.09 -2.76
CA GLN A 387 7.59 -33.86 -4.01
C GLN A 387 7.38 -32.95 -5.23
N ALA A 388 6.32 -32.13 -5.22
CA ALA A 388 6.01 -31.18 -6.27
C ALA A 388 7.08 -30.08 -6.43
N ALA A 389 7.91 -29.82 -5.41
CA ALA A 389 9.07 -28.94 -5.52
C ALA A 389 10.20 -29.53 -6.40
N ARG A 390 10.23 -30.86 -6.59
CA ARG A 390 11.34 -31.57 -7.27
C ARG A 390 11.00 -31.99 -8.70
N ILE A 391 9.72 -32.12 -9.03
CA ILE A 391 9.24 -32.49 -10.36
C ILE A 391 8.31 -31.39 -10.92
N PRO A 392 8.15 -31.29 -12.25
CA PRO A 392 7.13 -30.41 -12.82
C PRO A 392 5.73 -30.75 -12.28
N ILE A 393 4.96 -29.75 -11.86
CA ILE A 393 3.67 -29.97 -11.18
C ILE A 393 2.68 -30.74 -12.08
N ALA A 394 2.74 -30.51 -13.39
CA ALA A 394 1.95 -31.25 -14.37
C ALA A 394 2.21 -32.78 -14.39
N GLN A 395 3.33 -33.23 -13.81
CA GLN A 395 3.72 -34.65 -13.71
C GLN A 395 3.43 -35.25 -12.32
N CYS A 396 2.86 -34.48 -11.39
CA CYS A 396 2.49 -34.99 -10.08
C CYS A 396 1.38 -36.05 -10.19
N ASP A 397 1.37 -37.00 -9.24
CA ASP A 397 0.34 -38.03 -9.14
C ASP A 397 -1.03 -37.43 -8.79
N ILE A 398 -1.86 -37.23 -9.82
CA ILE A 398 -3.21 -36.65 -9.71
C ILE A 398 -4.21 -37.57 -9.01
N ALA A 399 -3.85 -38.82 -8.68
CA ALA A 399 -4.68 -39.66 -7.82
C ALA A 399 -4.75 -39.10 -6.38
N ARG A 400 -3.80 -38.24 -6.00
CA ARG A 400 -3.80 -37.55 -4.71
C ARG A 400 -4.56 -36.22 -4.81
N PRO A 401 -5.52 -35.93 -3.91
CA PRO A 401 -6.31 -34.70 -3.96
C PRO A 401 -5.46 -33.41 -3.96
N ILE A 402 -4.42 -33.35 -3.12
CA ILE A 402 -3.52 -32.18 -3.04
C ILE A 402 -2.80 -31.94 -4.37
N SER A 403 -2.24 -32.99 -4.99
CA SER A 403 -1.60 -32.90 -6.31
C SER A 403 -2.58 -32.42 -7.38
N GLN A 404 -3.82 -32.92 -7.35
CA GLN A 404 -4.87 -32.52 -8.27
C GLN A 404 -5.19 -31.02 -8.14
N VAL A 405 -5.28 -30.51 -6.90
CA VAL A 405 -5.50 -29.07 -6.65
C VAL A 405 -4.31 -28.24 -7.17
N LEU A 406 -3.07 -28.66 -6.94
CA LEU A 406 -1.88 -27.97 -7.46
C LEU A 406 -1.90 -27.86 -9.00
N VAL A 407 -2.18 -28.95 -9.70
CA VAL A 407 -2.30 -28.96 -11.17
C VAL A 407 -3.41 -28.02 -11.65
N ARG A 408 -4.55 -27.98 -10.94
CA ARG A 408 -5.66 -27.08 -11.27
C ARG A 408 -5.30 -25.62 -11.03
N ILE A 409 -4.50 -25.30 -10.00
CA ILE A 409 -3.99 -23.94 -9.77
C ILE A 409 -3.10 -23.50 -10.94
N CYS A 410 -2.18 -24.36 -11.39
CA CYS A 410 -1.36 -24.10 -12.57
C CYS A 410 -2.23 -23.79 -13.80
N ALA A 411 -3.22 -24.63 -14.07
CA ALA A 411 -4.14 -24.44 -15.19
C ALA A 411 -4.94 -23.14 -15.09
N ALA A 412 -5.39 -22.76 -13.89
CA ALA A 412 -6.11 -21.51 -13.66
C ALA A 412 -5.23 -20.28 -13.92
N LEU A 413 -3.98 -20.28 -13.45
CA LEU A 413 -3.01 -19.20 -13.71
C LEU A 413 -2.72 -19.05 -15.21
N THR A 414 -2.47 -20.16 -15.91
CA THR A 414 -2.28 -20.15 -17.37
C THR A 414 -3.51 -19.63 -18.10
N LEU A 415 -4.71 -20.04 -17.69
CA LEU A 415 -5.96 -19.59 -18.30
C LEU A 415 -6.19 -18.08 -18.11
N ILE A 416 -5.96 -17.56 -16.91
CA ILE A 416 -6.03 -16.12 -16.62
C ILE A 416 -5.09 -15.34 -17.55
N ARG A 417 -3.82 -15.78 -17.66
CA ARG A 417 -2.85 -15.17 -18.57
C ARG A 417 -3.30 -15.19 -20.02
N SER A 418 -3.86 -16.32 -20.49
CA SER A 418 -4.36 -16.41 -21.87
C SER A 418 -5.46 -15.39 -22.19
N TYR A 419 -6.35 -15.10 -21.23
CA TYR A 419 -7.35 -14.05 -21.38
C TYR A 419 -6.73 -12.65 -21.38
N LEU A 420 -5.74 -12.38 -20.52
CA LEU A 420 -5.03 -11.08 -20.51
C LEU A 420 -4.24 -10.86 -21.81
N GLN A 421 -3.62 -11.91 -22.36
CA GLN A 421 -2.97 -11.88 -23.68
C GLN A 421 -3.98 -11.61 -24.79
N HIS A 422 -5.14 -12.28 -24.77
CA HIS A 422 -6.20 -12.04 -25.73
C HIS A 422 -6.74 -10.61 -25.64
N MET A 423 -6.98 -10.11 -24.43
CA MET A 423 -7.31 -8.70 -24.19
C MET A 423 -6.21 -7.77 -24.71
N SER A 424 -4.94 -8.14 -24.60
CA SER A 424 -3.83 -7.33 -25.10
C SER A 424 -3.92 -7.12 -26.60
N ILE A 425 -4.23 -8.19 -27.34
CA ILE A 425 -4.40 -8.17 -28.80
C ILE A 425 -5.60 -7.30 -29.19
N LEU A 426 -6.76 -7.54 -28.58
CA LEU A 426 -8.01 -6.87 -28.97
C LEU A 426 -8.03 -5.38 -28.59
N SER A 427 -7.45 -5.03 -27.44
CA SER A 427 -7.37 -3.63 -26.99
C SER A 427 -6.18 -2.85 -27.56
N ALA A 428 -5.23 -3.54 -28.22
CA ALA A 428 -3.93 -3.00 -28.61
C ALA A 428 -3.14 -2.38 -27.44
N VAL A 429 -3.35 -2.90 -26.22
CA VAL A 429 -2.62 -2.54 -25.01
C VAL A 429 -1.75 -3.71 -24.62
N PRO A 430 -0.42 -3.54 -24.42
CA PRO A 430 0.44 -4.67 -24.08
C PRO A 430 0.31 -5.03 -22.59
N ILE A 431 -0.82 -5.62 -22.19
CA ILE A 431 -1.11 -6.01 -20.79
C ILE A 431 -0.11 -7.09 -20.34
N GLU A 432 0.06 -8.13 -21.14
CA GLU A 432 1.17 -9.09 -21.00
C GLU A 432 1.98 -9.07 -22.30
N PRO A 433 3.02 -8.22 -22.41
CA PRO A 433 3.86 -8.14 -23.60
C PRO A 433 4.57 -9.47 -23.90
N PRO A 434 4.88 -9.77 -25.18
CA PRO A 434 5.50 -11.04 -25.56
C PRO A 434 6.79 -11.39 -24.81
N ALA A 435 7.62 -10.39 -24.47
CA ALA A 435 8.85 -10.60 -23.72
C ALA A 435 8.54 -11.04 -22.26
N GLN A 436 7.48 -10.53 -21.65
CA GLN A 436 7.03 -10.97 -20.33
C GLN A 436 6.37 -12.33 -20.39
N THR A 437 5.61 -12.63 -21.45
CA THR A 437 5.06 -13.97 -21.68
C THR A 437 6.16 -15.02 -21.67
N ARG A 438 7.25 -14.79 -22.42
CA ARG A 438 8.40 -15.71 -22.43
C ARG A 438 9.05 -15.89 -21.06
N LEU A 439 9.21 -14.81 -20.30
CA LEU A 439 9.75 -14.85 -18.93
C LEU A 439 8.86 -15.69 -18.01
N LEU A 440 7.56 -15.39 -18.01
CA LEU A 440 6.55 -16.07 -17.20
C LEU A 440 6.47 -17.56 -17.55
N ASP A 441 6.55 -17.91 -18.83
CA ASP A 441 6.54 -19.30 -19.30
C ASP A 441 7.81 -20.04 -18.89
N ALA A 442 8.99 -19.42 -19.04
CA ALA A 442 10.28 -20.01 -18.65
C ALA A 442 10.34 -20.31 -17.15
N CYS A 443 9.91 -19.36 -16.32
CA CYS A 443 9.82 -19.55 -14.87
C CYS A 443 8.76 -20.59 -14.50
N SER A 444 7.57 -20.56 -15.13
CA SER A 444 6.47 -21.50 -14.82
C SER A 444 6.78 -22.94 -15.24
N ALA A 445 7.72 -23.17 -16.15
CA ALA A 445 8.17 -24.51 -16.54
C ALA A 445 9.06 -25.20 -15.49
N ARG A 446 9.55 -24.47 -14.47
CA ARG A 446 10.41 -25.02 -13.42
C ARG A 446 9.62 -25.85 -12.42
N SER A 447 10.24 -26.92 -11.91
CA SER A 447 9.70 -27.70 -10.80
C SER A 447 9.40 -26.80 -9.59
N GLY A 448 8.28 -27.04 -8.92
CA GLY A 448 7.85 -26.26 -7.75
C GLY A 448 7.26 -24.87 -8.05
N VAL A 449 7.21 -24.42 -9.31
CA VAL A 449 6.53 -23.17 -9.67
C VAL A 449 5.09 -23.49 -10.10
N LEU A 450 4.11 -22.94 -9.40
CA LEU A 450 2.69 -23.12 -9.74
C LEU A 450 2.33 -22.26 -10.95
N GLY A 451 2.93 -21.09 -11.07
CA GLY A 451 2.78 -20.19 -12.18
C GLY A 451 3.02 -18.75 -11.76
N GLY A 452 3.07 -17.86 -12.74
CA GLY A 452 3.16 -16.42 -12.50
C GLY A 452 2.12 -15.63 -13.28
N GLY A 453 2.22 -14.31 -13.17
CA GLY A 453 1.39 -13.40 -13.94
C GLY A 453 1.88 -11.95 -13.82
N VAL A 454 1.15 -11.07 -14.50
CA VAL A 454 1.35 -9.62 -14.42
C VAL A 454 0.35 -9.02 -13.41
N PRO A 455 0.79 -8.33 -12.35
CA PRO A 455 -0.12 -7.76 -11.38
C PRO A 455 -0.78 -6.47 -11.89
N GLY A 456 -2.00 -6.19 -11.43
CA GLY A 456 -2.66 -4.91 -11.68
C GLY A 456 -3.05 -4.70 -13.15
N ALA A 457 -2.55 -3.61 -13.76
CA ALA A 457 -2.81 -3.32 -15.18
C ALA A 457 -1.84 -4.05 -16.12
N GLY A 458 -0.82 -4.72 -15.59
CA GLY A 458 0.25 -5.31 -16.39
C GLY A 458 1.12 -4.27 -17.10
N GLY A 459 1.70 -4.65 -18.23
CA GLY A 459 2.79 -3.93 -18.85
C GLY A 459 4.11 -4.23 -18.16
N PHE A 460 5.10 -3.37 -18.37
CA PHE A 460 6.47 -3.54 -17.90
C PHE A 460 6.70 -3.00 -16.49
N ASP A 461 5.76 -3.23 -15.56
CA ASP A 461 5.88 -2.75 -14.18
C ASP A 461 6.48 -3.81 -13.26
N ALA A 462 5.85 -4.98 -13.20
CA ALA A 462 6.24 -6.05 -12.29
C ALA A 462 5.73 -7.41 -12.78
N VAL A 463 6.26 -8.47 -12.19
CA VAL A 463 5.75 -9.84 -12.32
C VAL A 463 5.63 -10.47 -10.94
N PHE A 464 4.72 -11.44 -10.81
CA PHE A 464 4.61 -12.26 -9.61
C PHE A 464 4.68 -13.75 -9.96
N PHE A 465 5.11 -14.57 -9.00
CA PHE A 465 5.03 -16.02 -9.07
C PHE A 465 4.54 -16.61 -7.75
N LEU A 466 3.72 -17.66 -7.86
CA LEU A 466 3.40 -18.54 -6.74
C LEU A 466 4.28 -19.78 -6.85
N VAL A 467 5.08 -20.01 -5.81
CA VAL A 467 6.05 -21.11 -5.76
C VAL A 467 5.88 -21.93 -4.49
N ILE A 468 6.32 -23.17 -4.51
CA ILE A 468 6.48 -23.97 -3.30
C ILE A 468 7.71 -23.44 -2.55
N ALA A 469 7.50 -23.09 -1.27
CA ALA A 469 8.45 -22.36 -0.42
C ALA A 469 9.65 -23.22 -0.03
N THR A 470 10.56 -23.46 -0.97
CA THR A 470 11.83 -24.15 -0.75
C THR A 470 12.99 -23.33 -1.33
N PRO A 471 14.17 -23.32 -0.68
CA PRO A 471 15.31 -22.55 -1.17
C PRO A 471 15.70 -22.86 -2.62
N GLY A 472 15.65 -24.14 -3.02
CA GLY A 472 16.01 -24.55 -4.38
C GLY A 472 15.04 -24.06 -5.46
N VAL A 473 13.74 -23.96 -5.16
CA VAL A 473 12.74 -23.42 -6.11
C VAL A 473 12.91 -21.92 -6.24
N VAL A 474 13.07 -21.20 -5.12
CA VAL A 474 13.29 -19.75 -5.11
C VAL A 474 14.55 -19.39 -5.88
N GLN A 475 15.67 -20.03 -5.55
CA GLN A 475 16.95 -19.81 -6.24
C GLN A 475 16.82 -20.13 -7.75
N GLY A 476 16.13 -21.22 -8.10
CA GLY A 476 15.92 -21.59 -9.50
C GLY A 476 15.10 -20.60 -10.31
N VAL A 477 14.27 -19.77 -9.69
CA VAL A 477 13.57 -18.65 -10.34
C VAL A 477 14.49 -17.44 -10.46
N GLU A 478 15.25 -17.12 -9.41
CA GLU A 478 16.23 -16.02 -9.43
C GLU A 478 17.34 -16.21 -10.46
N GLU A 479 17.80 -17.44 -10.67
CA GLU A 479 18.77 -17.79 -11.72
C GLU A 479 18.24 -17.41 -13.11
N ILE A 480 16.97 -17.68 -13.40
CA ILE A 480 16.34 -17.26 -14.66
C ILE A 480 16.30 -15.74 -14.76
N TRP A 481 15.92 -15.04 -13.70
CA TRP A 481 15.86 -13.57 -13.69
C TRP A 481 17.22 -12.92 -13.93
N MET A 482 18.28 -13.49 -13.35
CA MET A 482 19.65 -13.01 -13.53
C MET A 482 20.15 -13.21 -14.97
N GLU A 483 19.81 -14.34 -15.58
CA GLU A 483 20.23 -14.67 -16.94
C GLU A 483 19.34 -14.06 -18.03
N TRP A 484 18.19 -13.47 -17.65
CA TRP A 484 17.21 -12.94 -18.59
C TRP A 484 17.73 -11.68 -19.29
N LYS A 485 17.72 -11.69 -20.63
CA LYS A 485 18.31 -10.61 -21.44
C LYS A 485 17.30 -9.73 -22.16
N GLU A 486 16.06 -10.17 -22.31
CA GLU A 486 15.04 -9.41 -23.04
C GLU A 486 14.52 -8.20 -22.26
N MET A 487 14.68 -8.22 -20.95
CA MET A 487 14.35 -7.14 -20.04
C MET A 487 15.12 -7.31 -18.73
N SER A 488 15.35 -6.21 -18.03
CA SER A 488 15.97 -6.25 -16.72
C SER A 488 14.94 -6.66 -15.67
N VAL A 489 15.21 -7.72 -14.92
CA VAL A 489 14.35 -8.23 -13.84
C VAL A 489 15.12 -8.09 -12.53
N CYS A 490 14.52 -7.47 -11.51
CA CYS A 490 15.13 -7.37 -10.20
C CYS A 490 14.12 -7.88 -9.16
N PRO A 491 14.52 -8.83 -8.30
CA PRO A 491 13.64 -9.35 -7.27
C PRO A 491 13.21 -8.24 -6.31
N LEU A 492 12.07 -8.42 -5.66
CA LEU A 492 11.71 -7.72 -4.44
C LEU A 492 11.87 -8.69 -3.26
N SER A 493 12.30 -8.17 -2.11
CA SER A 493 12.39 -8.95 -0.87
C SER A 493 11.01 -9.22 -0.26
N ALA A 494 9.99 -8.51 -0.74
CA ALA A 494 8.60 -8.61 -0.37
C ALA A 494 8.06 -10.04 -0.53
N ARG A 495 7.47 -10.56 0.54
CA ARG A 495 6.72 -11.82 0.58
C ARG A 495 5.24 -11.53 0.79
N GLN A 496 4.40 -12.55 0.72
CA GLN A 496 3.03 -12.42 1.18
C GLN A 496 2.97 -12.09 2.67
N SER A 497 1.97 -11.32 3.07
CA SER A 497 1.61 -11.08 4.46
C SER A 497 0.10 -11.10 4.58
N ASP A 498 -0.42 -11.63 5.67
CA ASP A 498 -1.86 -11.59 5.91
C ASP A 498 -2.25 -10.25 6.57
N GLY A 499 -1.40 -9.70 7.44
CA GLY A 499 -1.66 -8.52 8.28
C GLY A 499 -1.84 -7.18 7.56
N GLY A 500 -2.92 -6.48 7.91
CA GLY A 500 -3.24 -5.12 7.46
C GLY A 500 -2.53 -4.01 8.27
N LEU A 501 -3.20 -2.87 8.39
CA LEU A 501 -2.81 -1.70 9.19
C LEU A 501 -2.60 -2.09 10.66
N ARG A 502 -1.55 -1.54 11.29
CA ARG A 502 -1.31 -1.71 12.74
C ARG A 502 -0.49 -0.59 13.34
N ARG A 503 -0.58 -0.47 14.67
CA ARG A 503 0.31 0.34 15.49
C ARG A 503 1.58 -0.44 15.81
N GLU A 504 2.72 0.22 15.64
CA GLU A 504 4.04 -0.37 15.82
C GLU A 504 4.76 0.21 17.04
N GLU A 505 5.75 -0.54 17.53
CA GLU A 505 6.71 -0.06 18.52
C GLU A 505 8.07 0.18 17.84
N LEU A 506 8.73 1.29 18.19
CA LEU A 506 10.01 1.68 17.57
C LEU A 506 11.08 0.58 17.68
N GLY A 507 11.12 -0.13 18.81
CA GLY A 507 12.07 -1.22 19.05
C GLY A 507 11.77 -2.50 18.27
N GLY A 508 10.57 -2.66 17.73
CA GLY A 508 10.14 -3.83 16.98
C GLY A 508 10.52 -3.81 15.50
N ILE A 509 11.03 -2.67 14.98
CA ILE A 509 11.31 -2.49 13.55
C ILE A 509 12.80 -2.26 13.33
N ALA A 510 13.44 -3.20 12.63
CA ALA A 510 14.87 -3.13 12.34
C ALA A 510 15.23 -1.89 11.52
N GLY A 511 16.20 -1.11 12.01
CA GLY A 511 16.73 0.07 11.30
C GLY A 511 15.89 1.35 11.40
N LEU A 512 14.65 1.30 11.89
CA LEU A 512 13.74 2.46 11.92
C LEU A 512 14.28 3.62 12.79
N SER A 513 14.80 3.32 13.98
CA SER A 513 15.39 4.35 14.86
C SER A 513 16.58 5.07 14.19
N THR A 514 17.40 4.34 13.45
CA THR A 514 18.53 4.92 12.71
C THR A 514 18.03 5.79 11.55
N ALA A 515 17.03 5.32 10.81
CA ALA A 515 16.42 6.05 9.70
C ALA A 515 15.77 7.36 10.15
N LEU A 516 15.04 7.37 11.28
CA LEU A 516 14.44 8.57 11.85
C LEU A 516 15.51 9.60 12.27
N LYS A 517 16.58 9.16 12.95
CA LYS A 517 17.71 10.04 13.31
C LYS A 517 18.42 10.62 12.09
N GLN A 518 18.61 9.79 11.05
CA GLN A 518 19.21 10.23 9.80
C GLN A 518 18.32 11.28 9.13
N ALA A 519 17.00 11.03 9.07
CA ALA A 519 16.07 12.02 8.58
C ALA A 519 16.27 13.33 9.34
N GLU A 520 16.14 13.35 10.67
CA GLU A 520 16.34 14.56 11.48
C GLU A 520 17.67 15.29 11.24
N SER A 521 18.79 14.58 11.11
CA SER A 521 20.10 15.20 10.87
C SER A 521 20.17 15.99 9.55
N LEU A 522 19.57 15.45 8.49
CA LEU A 522 19.53 16.10 7.17
C LEU A 522 18.69 17.39 7.20
N SER A 523 17.68 17.45 8.08
CA SER A 523 16.87 18.66 8.27
C SER A 523 17.70 19.79 8.88
N LYS A 524 18.51 19.49 9.91
CA LYS A 524 19.35 20.49 10.59
C LYS A 524 20.44 21.08 9.69
N GLN A 525 20.98 20.27 8.78
CA GLN A 525 21.98 20.75 7.80
C GLN A 525 21.35 21.69 6.77
N SER A 526 20.19 21.35 6.21
CA SER A 526 19.47 22.21 5.25
C SER A 526 19.07 23.58 5.83
N LEU A 527 18.67 23.63 7.11
CA LEU A 527 18.34 24.88 7.79
C LEU A 527 19.55 25.80 7.95
N SER A 528 20.73 25.22 8.25
CA SER A 528 21.97 25.99 8.43
C SER A 528 22.54 26.58 7.14
N GLU A 529 22.22 25.99 5.98
CA GLU A 529 22.62 26.50 4.66
C GLU A 529 21.68 27.61 4.17
N GLY A 530 20.36 27.44 4.34
CA GLY A 530 19.38 28.49 4.01
C GLY A 530 19.53 29.77 4.83
N GLU A 531 19.90 29.67 6.11
CA GLU A 531 20.20 30.84 6.96
C GLU A 531 21.50 31.55 6.54
N ARG A 532 22.46 30.84 5.93
CA ARG A 532 23.71 31.43 5.42
C ARG A 532 23.49 32.18 4.10
N GLU A 533 22.64 31.68 3.22
CA GLU A 533 22.30 32.38 1.98
C GLU A 533 21.48 33.65 2.25
N HIS A 534 20.65 33.68 3.29
CA HIS A 534 19.87 34.88 3.64
C HIS A 534 20.69 35.99 4.30
N LEU A 535 21.86 35.67 4.87
CA LEU A 535 22.83 36.62 5.41
C LEU A 535 23.87 37.10 4.38
N ALA A 536 23.86 36.52 3.16
CA ALA A 536 24.78 36.84 2.08
C ALA A 536 24.12 37.59 0.90
N GLY A 537 22.82 37.92 1.01
CA GLY A 537 22.03 38.64 0.00
C GLY A 537 21.86 40.13 0.28
#